data_AF-A0A2V9D7I4-F1
#
_entry.id   AF-A0A2V9D7I4-F1
#
_cell.length_a   1.000
_cell.length_b   1.000
_cell.length_c   1.000
_cell.angle_alpha   90.00
_cell.angle_beta   90.00
_cell.angle_gamma   90.00
#
_symmetry.space_group_name_H-M   'P 1'
#
loop_
_entity.id
_entity.type
_entity.pdbx_description
1 polymer ?
#
loop_
_entity_poly.entity_id
_entity_poly.type
_entity_poly.pdbx_seq_one_letter_code
_entity_poly.pdbx_strand_id
1 'polypeptide(L)'
;MREEFKRYLDSVGLSLTLRERTAALYELFHELCPEEIKWIFVTDYITQEGTRDFESLWFFSEMYVMEAKQFTHTDNLDMLLLERPISYWSLQKQNYDFKQATDKSRLFFNFRTSFQATGALKGSKENCDFLRDLIKDYFARKPKK
;
A
#
# COMPACT_ATOMS: atom_id res chain seq x y z
N MET A 1 -4.09 -13.77 -8.55
CA MET A 1 -3.77 -13.18 -7.21
C MET A 1 -3.54 -14.23 -6.11
N ARG A 2 -2.53 -14.01 -5.24
CA ARG A 2 -2.16 -14.84 -4.07
C ARG A 2 -3.22 -14.82 -2.94
N GLU A 3 -3.35 -15.90 -2.18
CA GLU A 3 -4.39 -16.07 -1.15
C GLU A 3 -4.23 -15.12 0.06
N GLU A 4 -3.00 -14.82 0.45
CA GLU A 4 -2.68 -13.85 1.50
C GLU A 4 -3.13 -12.43 1.14
N PHE A 5 -3.10 -12.07 -0.15
CA PHE A 5 -3.58 -10.77 -0.61
C PHE A 5 -5.10 -10.71 -0.52
N LYS A 6 -5.81 -11.78 -0.88
CA LYS A 6 -7.26 -11.88 -0.70
C LYS A 6 -7.65 -11.74 0.78
N ARG A 7 -6.99 -12.48 1.68
CA ARG A 7 -7.21 -12.38 3.13
C ARG A 7 -6.97 -10.96 3.67
N TYR A 8 -5.93 -10.29 3.17
CA TYR A 8 -5.67 -8.89 3.51
C TYR A 8 -6.84 -7.99 3.09
N LEU A 9 -7.26 -8.04 1.82
CA LEU A 9 -8.35 -7.20 1.30
C LEU A 9 -9.67 -7.42 2.06
N ASP A 10 -9.93 -8.67 2.46
CA ASP A 10 -11.08 -9.04 3.30
C ASP A 10 -10.96 -8.42 4.69
N SER A 11 -9.77 -8.50 5.30
CA SER A 11 -9.53 -7.98 6.65
C SER A 11 -9.68 -6.47 6.76
N VAL A 12 -9.37 -5.73 5.69
CA VAL A 12 -9.57 -4.27 5.63
C VAL A 12 -10.97 -3.87 5.14
N GLY A 13 -11.84 -4.85 4.88
CA GLY A 13 -13.25 -4.62 4.59
C GLY A 13 -13.53 -4.11 3.17
N LEU A 14 -12.71 -4.45 2.17
CA LEU A 14 -13.07 -4.17 0.77
C LEU A 14 -14.32 -4.95 0.38
N SER A 15 -15.23 -4.29 -0.34
CA SER A 15 -16.41 -4.94 -0.90
C SER A 15 -16.01 -5.99 -1.94
N LEU A 16 -16.92 -6.92 -2.27
CA LEU A 16 -16.69 -7.91 -3.33
C LEU A 16 -16.29 -7.24 -4.66
N THR A 17 -17.02 -6.20 -5.06
CA THR A 17 -16.74 -5.44 -6.29
C THR A 17 -15.34 -4.83 -6.30
N LEU A 18 -14.89 -4.26 -5.17
CA LEU A 18 -13.54 -3.72 -5.09
C LEU A 18 -12.48 -4.83 -5.10
N ARG A 19 -12.75 -5.99 -4.48
CA ARG A 19 -11.84 -7.14 -4.53
C ARG A 19 -11.69 -7.72 -5.94
N GLU A 20 -12.78 -7.82 -6.70
CA GLU A 20 -12.77 -8.23 -8.11
C GLU A 20 -11.96 -7.23 -8.97
N ARG A 21 -12.16 -5.92 -8.72
CA ARG A 21 -11.38 -4.88 -9.38
C ARG A 21 -9.90 -4.92 -9.02
N THR A 22 -9.56 -5.16 -7.75
CA THR A 22 -8.19 -5.38 -7.30
C THR A 22 -7.58 -6.63 -7.95
N ALA A 23 -8.36 -7.69 -8.20
CA ALA A 23 -7.91 -8.86 -8.92
C ALA A 23 -7.59 -8.55 -10.39
N ALA A 24 -8.45 -7.81 -11.08
CA ALA A 24 -8.19 -7.39 -12.46
C ALA A 24 -6.91 -6.51 -12.56
N LEU A 25 -6.74 -5.55 -11.65
CA LEU A 25 -5.54 -4.70 -11.59
C LEU A 25 -4.28 -5.50 -11.25
N TYR A 26 -4.40 -6.52 -10.39
CA TYR A 26 -3.30 -7.42 -10.08
C TYR A 26 -2.84 -8.19 -11.33
N GLU A 27 -3.77 -8.75 -12.12
CA GLU A 27 -3.39 -9.48 -13.34
C GLU A 27 -2.75 -8.53 -14.38
N LEU A 28 -3.26 -7.30 -14.51
CA LEU A 28 -2.64 -6.28 -15.37
C LEU A 28 -1.20 -5.95 -14.95
N PHE A 29 -0.95 -5.67 -13.67
CA PHE A 29 0.41 -5.43 -13.20
C PHE A 29 1.29 -6.68 -13.24
N HIS A 30 0.71 -7.88 -13.13
CA HIS A 30 1.44 -9.12 -13.29
C HIS A 30 1.95 -9.32 -14.73
N GLU A 31 1.21 -8.86 -15.74
CA GLU A 31 1.65 -8.87 -17.13
C GLU A 31 2.73 -7.81 -17.42
N LEU A 32 2.66 -6.65 -16.76
CA LEU A 32 3.58 -5.52 -16.99
C LEU A 32 4.88 -5.60 -16.15
N CYS A 33 4.80 -6.16 -14.94
CA CYS A 33 5.92 -6.23 -14.01
C CYS A 33 6.75 -7.50 -14.28
N PRO A 34 8.07 -7.37 -14.53
CA PRO A 34 8.93 -8.53 -14.79
C PRO A 34 9.23 -9.35 -13.52
N GLU A 35 8.74 -8.93 -12.35
CA GLU A 35 9.01 -9.54 -11.06
C GLU A 35 7.75 -10.04 -10.37
N GLU A 36 7.94 -10.98 -9.44
CA GLU A 36 6.88 -11.40 -8.54
C GLU A 36 6.44 -10.23 -7.64
N ILE A 37 5.12 -10.00 -7.59
CA ILE A 37 4.50 -9.11 -6.62
C ILE A 37 4.55 -9.75 -5.23
N LYS A 38 5.29 -9.10 -4.32
CA LYS A 38 5.54 -9.57 -2.95
C LYS A 38 4.61 -8.95 -1.91
N TRP A 39 4.15 -7.72 -2.16
CA TRP A 39 3.22 -7.02 -1.28
C TRP A 39 2.10 -6.37 -2.06
N ILE A 40 0.98 -6.21 -1.36
CA ILE A 40 -0.18 -5.42 -1.76
C ILE A 40 -0.52 -4.47 -0.60
N PHE A 41 -0.98 -3.27 -0.92
CA PHE A 41 -1.49 -2.35 0.09
C PHE A 41 -2.56 -1.43 -0.49
N VAL A 42 -3.69 -1.30 0.19
CA VAL A 42 -4.72 -0.32 -0.16
C VAL A 42 -4.55 0.88 0.76
N THR A 43 -4.43 2.08 0.20
CA THR A 43 -4.46 3.30 1.00
C THR A 43 -5.89 3.65 1.35
N ASP A 44 -6.09 4.06 2.59
CA ASP A 44 -7.41 4.39 3.09
C ASP A 44 -7.34 5.52 4.12
N TYR A 45 -8.47 6.22 4.26
CA TYR A 45 -8.64 7.24 5.29
C TYR A 45 -10.07 7.22 5.83
N ILE A 46 -10.25 7.83 7.01
CA ILE A 46 -11.57 8.06 7.58
C ILE A 46 -12.02 9.48 7.24
N THR A 47 -13.19 9.60 6.61
CA THR A 47 -13.83 10.85 6.20
C THR A 47 -14.31 11.67 7.41
N GLN A 48 -14.78 12.89 7.16
CA GLN A 48 -15.36 13.73 8.23
C GLN A 48 -16.66 13.12 8.78
N GLU A 49 -17.36 12.34 7.96
CA GLU A 49 -18.58 11.60 8.26
C GLU A 49 -18.29 10.30 9.03
N GLY A 50 -17.01 9.95 9.23
CA GLY A 50 -16.60 8.74 9.94
C GLY A 50 -16.64 7.48 9.08
N THR A 51 -16.88 7.60 7.77
CA THR A 51 -16.82 6.48 6.82
C THR A 51 -15.38 6.20 6.41
N ARG A 52 -15.12 4.98 5.94
CA ARG A 52 -13.81 4.60 5.42
C ARG A 52 -13.84 4.69 3.89
N ASP A 53 -12.94 5.49 3.34
CA ASP A 53 -12.74 5.60 1.91
C ASP A 53 -11.41 4.92 1.51
N PHE A 54 -11.44 4.21 0.39
CA PHE A 54 -10.27 3.59 -0.22
C PHE A 54 -9.80 4.44 -1.40
N GLU A 55 -8.52 4.80 -1.42
CA GLU A 55 -7.99 5.82 -2.33
C GLU A 55 -7.15 5.18 -3.45
N SER A 56 -6.00 4.60 -3.12
CA SER A 56 -5.08 3.99 -4.08
C SER A 56 -4.82 2.52 -3.74
N LEU A 57 -4.54 1.72 -4.76
CA LEU A 57 -4.09 0.34 -4.63
C LEU A 57 -2.62 0.26 -5.05
N TRP A 58 -1.80 -0.35 -4.20
CA TRP A 58 -0.37 -0.47 -4.40
C TRP A 58 0.04 -1.92 -4.49
N PHE A 59 0.99 -2.19 -5.37
CA PHE A 59 1.71 -3.45 -5.45
C PHE A 59 3.21 -3.19 -5.34
N PHE A 60 3.93 -4.14 -4.75
CA PHE A 60 5.37 -4.03 -4.56
C PHE A 60 6.06 -5.33 -4.93
N SER A 61 7.03 -5.27 -5.84
CA SER A 61 7.96 -6.36 -6.15
C SER A 61 9.32 -6.08 -5.48
N GLU A 62 10.41 -6.80 -5.77
CA GLU A 62 11.71 -6.45 -5.15
C GLU A 62 12.20 -5.05 -5.58
N MET A 63 12.08 -4.78 -6.88
CA MET A 63 12.59 -3.60 -7.57
C MET A 63 11.50 -2.64 -8.06
N TYR A 64 10.22 -3.00 -8.06
CA TYR A 64 9.16 -2.15 -8.60
C TYR A 64 8.12 -1.78 -7.55
N VAL A 65 7.66 -0.54 -7.61
CA VAL A 65 6.46 -0.06 -6.92
C VAL A 65 5.45 0.33 -7.98
N MET A 66 4.23 -0.14 -7.82
CA MET A 66 3.14 0.04 -8.77
C MET A 66 1.95 0.66 -8.03
N GLU A 67 1.36 1.70 -8.60
CA GLU A 67 0.19 2.37 -8.04
C GLU A 67 -0.95 2.38 -9.06
N ALA A 68 -2.15 1.99 -8.62
CA ALA A 68 -3.40 2.36 -9.23
C ALA A 68 -4.04 3.47 -8.40
N LYS A 69 -3.95 4.70 -8.91
CA LYS A 69 -4.46 5.92 -8.26
C LYS A 69 -5.96 6.00 -8.39
N GLN A 70 -6.65 6.37 -7.30
CA GLN A 70 -8.11 6.49 -7.29
C GLN A 70 -8.75 5.23 -7.88
N PHE A 71 -8.24 4.06 -7.47
CA PHE A 71 -8.54 2.80 -8.14
C PHE A 71 -10.02 2.47 -8.08
N THR A 72 -10.80 3.06 -7.17
CA THR A 72 -12.26 2.92 -7.11
C THR A 72 -13.01 3.55 -8.30
N HIS A 73 -12.37 4.46 -9.05
CA HIS A 73 -13.04 5.29 -10.07
C HIS A 73 -12.33 5.32 -11.42
N THR A 74 -11.00 5.17 -11.46
CA THR A 74 -10.21 5.36 -12.69
C THR A 74 -9.12 4.31 -12.84
N ASP A 75 -8.63 4.12 -14.06
CA ASP A 75 -7.43 3.33 -14.37
C ASP A 75 -6.24 4.28 -14.60
N ASN A 76 -5.89 5.05 -13.56
CA ASN A 76 -4.70 5.90 -13.55
C ASN A 76 -3.56 5.12 -12.89
N LEU A 77 -2.71 4.53 -13.73
CA LEU A 77 -1.70 3.57 -13.30
C LEU A 77 -0.29 4.15 -13.47
N ASP A 78 0.59 3.85 -12.52
CA ASP A 78 2.02 4.03 -12.70
C ASP A 78 2.83 2.87 -12.14
N MET A 79 4.07 2.80 -12.60
CA MET A 79 5.07 1.84 -12.15
C MET A 79 6.42 2.54 -12.13
N LEU A 80 7.13 2.39 -11.02
CA LEU A 80 8.44 2.98 -10.78
C LEU A 80 9.45 1.89 -10.46
N LEU A 81 10.63 1.99 -11.08
CA LEU A 81 11.81 1.25 -10.64
C LEU A 81 12.34 1.88 -9.34
N LEU A 82 12.32 1.11 -8.27
CA LEU A 82 12.73 1.49 -6.93
C LEU A 82 14.23 1.25 -6.74
N GLU A 83 15.01 2.30 -6.87
CA GLU A 83 16.42 2.27 -6.48
C GLU A 83 16.55 2.15 -4.95
N ARG A 84 17.35 1.19 -4.50
CA ARG A 84 17.61 0.93 -3.09
C ARG A 84 19.05 1.34 -2.73
N PRO A 85 19.29 1.78 -1.47
CA PRO A 85 18.31 1.96 -0.40
C PRO A 85 17.44 3.20 -0.62
N ILE A 86 16.24 3.19 -0.05
CA ILE A 86 15.36 4.36 -0.04
C ILE A 86 16.01 5.41 0.87
N SER A 87 16.42 6.53 0.27
CA SER A 87 17.24 7.54 0.94
C SER A 87 16.46 8.43 1.90
N TYR A 88 15.14 8.56 1.71
CA TYR A 88 14.29 9.38 2.56
C TYR A 88 12.86 8.83 2.65
N TRP A 89 12.36 8.79 3.88
CA TRP A 89 10.95 8.60 4.17
C TRP A 89 10.58 9.32 5.47
N SER A 90 9.30 9.63 5.62
CA SER A 90 8.73 10.22 6.83
C SER A 90 7.49 9.45 7.27
N LEU A 91 7.26 9.46 8.58
CA LEU A 91 6.15 8.74 9.20
C LEU A 91 5.43 9.67 10.17
N GLN A 92 4.12 9.80 10.00
CA GLN A 92 3.24 10.50 10.92
C GLN A 92 2.18 9.52 11.44
N LYS A 93 1.91 9.56 12.74
CA LYS A 93 0.94 8.67 13.39
C LYS A 93 -0.01 9.46 14.29
N GLN A 94 -1.25 9.00 14.38
CA GLN A 94 -2.26 9.51 15.29
C GLN A 94 -2.93 8.35 16.00
N ASN A 95 -2.99 8.37 17.34
CA ASN A 95 -3.60 7.32 18.16
C ASN A 95 -3.14 5.88 17.78
N TYR A 96 -1.89 5.75 17.35
CA TYR A 96 -1.27 4.47 17.03
C TYR A 96 0.06 4.37 17.77
N ASP A 97 0.28 3.26 18.45
CA ASP A 97 1.47 3.00 19.26
C ASP A 97 2.58 2.28 18.48
N PHE A 98 2.33 2.00 17.19
CA PHE A 98 3.22 1.23 16.31
C PHE A 98 3.36 -0.25 16.70
N LYS A 99 2.39 -0.79 17.46
CA LYS A 99 2.33 -2.20 17.88
C LYS A 99 0.99 -2.85 17.55
N GLN A 100 -0.12 -2.20 17.84
CA GLN A 100 -1.45 -2.73 17.54
C GLN A 100 -2.42 -1.60 17.22
N ALA A 101 -3.15 -1.77 16.12
CA ALA A 101 -4.13 -0.82 15.69
C ALA A 101 -5.40 -0.84 16.56
N THR A 102 -6.04 0.32 16.65
CA THR A 102 -7.39 0.52 17.17
C THR A 102 -8.23 1.26 16.14
N ASP A 103 -9.54 1.37 16.33
CA ASP A 103 -10.43 2.13 15.42
C ASP A 103 -10.01 3.61 15.23
N LYS A 104 -9.28 4.17 16.20
CA LYS A 104 -8.80 5.55 16.17
C LYS A 104 -7.42 5.70 15.54
N SER A 105 -6.73 4.60 15.24
CA SER A 105 -5.37 4.61 14.73
C SER A 105 -5.32 5.14 13.29
N ARG A 106 -4.37 6.04 13.03
CA ARG A 106 -4.00 6.53 11.70
C ARG A 106 -2.50 6.48 11.54
N LEU A 107 -2.05 6.10 10.35
CA LEU A 107 -0.65 6.07 9.97
C LEU A 107 -0.50 6.63 8.56
N PHE A 108 0.40 7.59 8.42
CA PHE A 108 0.73 8.24 7.16
C PHE A 108 2.22 8.04 6.92
N PHE A 109 2.57 7.44 5.80
CA PHE A 109 3.94 7.17 5.41
C PHE A 109 4.21 7.79 4.04
N ASN A 110 5.24 8.62 3.95
CA ASN A 110 5.68 9.21 2.70
C ASN A 110 7.10 8.74 2.41
N PHE A 111 7.39 8.40 1.17
CA PHE A 111 8.73 8.07 0.72
C PHE A 111 9.10 8.85 -0.53
N ARG A 112 10.38 9.11 -0.68
CA ARG A 112 10.95 9.73 -1.87
C ARG A 112 12.01 8.82 -2.46
N THR A 113 11.98 8.70 -3.78
CA THR A 113 12.99 7.97 -4.55
C THR A 113 14.03 8.94 -5.13
N SER A 114 15.15 8.40 -5.62
CA SER A 114 16.25 9.16 -6.24
C SER A 114 15.79 10.01 -7.44
N PHE A 115 14.80 9.54 -8.21
CA PHE A 115 14.23 10.25 -9.37
C PHE A 115 13.21 11.33 -9.01
N GLN A 116 13.19 11.81 -7.76
CA GLN A 116 12.20 12.76 -7.23
C GLN A 116 10.75 12.26 -7.21
N ALA A 117 10.45 11.04 -7.67
CA ALA A 117 9.13 10.45 -7.50
C ALA A 117 8.84 10.23 -6.01
N THR A 118 7.61 10.52 -5.62
CA THR A 118 7.11 10.44 -4.24
C THR A 118 5.91 9.50 -4.19
N GLY A 119 5.83 8.69 -3.15
CA GLY A 119 4.63 7.91 -2.84
C GLY A 119 4.14 8.20 -1.43
N ALA A 120 2.83 8.09 -1.25
CA ALA A 120 2.15 8.32 0.02
C ALA A 120 1.23 7.14 0.32
N LEU A 121 1.44 6.51 1.48
CA LEU A 121 0.62 5.42 1.99
C LEU A 121 -0.12 5.88 3.23
N LYS A 122 -1.42 5.59 3.27
CA LYS A 122 -2.30 5.92 4.40
C LYS A 122 -2.95 4.64 4.91
N GLY A 123 -2.85 4.41 6.21
CA GLY A 123 -3.54 3.32 6.89
C GLY A 123 -4.47 3.88 7.95
N SER A 124 -5.72 3.42 7.98
CA SER A 124 -6.64 3.64 9.09
C SER A 124 -7.04 2.33 9.75
N LYS A 125 -7.36 2.39 11.05
CA LYS A 125 -7.75 1.22 11.84
C LYS A 125 -6.72 0.10 11.71
N GLU A 126 -7.14 -1.16 11.56
CA GLU A 126 -6.28 -2.34 11.38
C GLU A 126 -5.30 -2.24 10.21
N ASN A 127 -5.57 -1.39 9.20
CA ASN A 127 -4.64 -1.16 8.09
C ASN A 127 -3.35 -0.45 8.53
N CYS A 128 -3.32 0.17 9.72
CA CYS A 128 -2.10 0.68 10.34
C CYS A 128 -1.08 -0.43 10.67
N ASP A 129 -1.55 -1.62 11.03
CA ASP A 129 -0.68 -2.75 11.33
C ASP A 129 -0.04 -3.29 10.04
N PHE A 130 -0.84 -3.43 8.98
CA PHE A 130 -0.33 -3.82 7.66
C PHE A 130 0.67 -2.80 7.08
N LEU A 131 0.39 -1.50 7.22
CA LEU A 131 1.33 -0.46 6.76
C LEU A 131 2.63 -0.49 7.57
N ARG A 132 2.56 -0.70 8.89
CA ARG A 132 3.77 -0.87 9.73
C ARG A 132 4.62 -2.04 9.24
N ASP A 133 3.99 -3.17 8.95
CA ASP A 133 4.71 -4.38 8.53
C ASP A 133 5.32 -4.20 7.15
N LEU A 134 4.58 -3.60 6.20
CA LEU A 134 5.12 -3.18 4.91
C LEU A 134 6.33 -2.24 5.09
N ILE A 135 6.25 -1.24 5.97
CA ILE A 135 7.38 -0.34 6.23
C ILE A 135 8.60 -1.11 6.73
N LYS A 136 8.43 -2.02 7.70
CA LYS A 136 9.54 -2.79 8.28
C LYS A 136 10.19 -3.73 7.25
N ASP A 137 9.37 -4.45 6.52
CA ASP A 137 9.82 -5.57 5.68
C ASP A 137 10.22 -5.13 4.27
N TYR A 138 9.66 -4.01 3.80
CA TYR A 138 9.89 -3.50 2.45
C TYR A 138 10.75 -2.23 2.42
N PHE A 139 10.39 -1.21 3.18
CA PHE A 139 11.03 0.11 3.11
C PHE A 139 12.29 0.20 3.98
N ALA A 140 12.24 -0.31 5.21
CA ALA A 140 13.33 -0.27 6.18
C ALA A 140 14.28 -1.49 6.08
N ARG A 141 14.05 -2.38 5.11
CA ARG A 141 14.85 -3.59 4.91
C ARG A 141 16.30 -3.22 4.63
N LYS A 142 17.23 -3.80 5.40
CA LYS A 142 18.67 -3.66 5.11
C LYS A 142 18.98 -4.26 3.73
N PRO A 143 19.85 -3.63 2.92
CA PRO A 143 20.35 -4.27 1.70
C PRO A 143 21.02 -5.60 2.08
N LYS A 144 20.72 -6.66 1.32
CA LYS A 144 21.47 -7.91 1.45
C LYS A 144 22.90 -7.62 1.00
N LYS A 145 23.87 -7.93 1.87
CA LYS A 145 25.30 -7.84 1.55
C LYS A 145 25.66 -8.83 0.46
#